data_AF-M6VY55-F1
#
_entry.id   AF-M6VY55-F1
#
_cell.length_a   1.000
_cell.length_b   1.000
_cell.length_c   1.000
_cell.angle_alpha   90.00
_cell.angle_beta   90.00
_cell.angle_gamma   90.00
#
_symmetry.space_group_name_H-M   'P 1'
#
loop_
_entity.id
_entity.type
_entity.pdbx_description
1 polymer ?
#
loop_
_entity_poly.entity_id
_entity_poly.type
_entity_poly.pdbx_seq_one_letter_code
_entity_poly.pdbx_strand_id
1 'polypeptide(L)' 'MGRKKYIGQWKNGEENGYGVLVAKDQKILYSGKWKEGKQVSKESIFKK' A
#
# COMPACT_ATOMS: atom_id res chain seq x y z
N MET A 1 1.03 16.51 -11.01
CA MET A 1 1.32 15.85 -9.71
C MET A 1 0.16 14.93 -9.34
N GLY A 2 0.21 13.65 -9.69
CA GLY A 2 -0.83 12.70 -9.30
C GLY A 2 -0.64 12.23 -7.85
N ARG A 3 -1.59 12.52 -6.96
CA ARG A 3 -1.59 11.99 -5.58
C ARG A 3 -1.82 10.47 -5.64
N LYS A 4 -0.96 9.70 -4.98
CA LYS A 4 -1.16 8.27 -4.73
C LYS A 4 -2.04 8.14 -3.47
N LYS A 5 -2.93 7.16 -3.43
CA LYS A 5 -3.78 6.88 -2.27
C LYS A 5 -3.36 5.57 -1.64
N TYR A 6 -3.06 5.59 -0.35
CA TYR A 6 -2.86 4.39 0.43
C TYR A 6 -4.21 3.93 1.02
N ILE A 7 -4.50 2.64 0.88
CA ILE A 7 -5.68 1.99 1.45
C ILE A 7 -5.16 0.79 2.24
N GLY A 8 -5.17 0.89 3.56
CA GLY A 8 -4.62 -0.15 4.41
C GLY A 8 -4.65 0.23 5.87
N GLN A 9 -3.88 -0.52 6.65
CA GLN A 9 -3.77 -0.33 8.08
C GLN A 9 -2.81 0.82 8.41
N TRP A 10 -3.16 1.56 9.45
CA TRP A 10 -2.38 2.69 9.97
C TRP A 10 -2.09 2.46 11.45
N LYS A 11 -0.88 2.82 11.87
CA LYS A 11 -0.48 2.80 13.27
C LYS A 11 0.35 4.04 13.56
N ASN A 12 0.01 4.76 14.63
CA ASN A 12 0.69 5.99 15.05
C ASN A 12 0.73 7.08 13.97
N GLY A 13 -0.28 7.14 13.08
CA GLY A 13 -0.32 8.10 11.98
C GLY A 13 0.50 7.70 10.74
N GLU A 14 1.14 6.52 10.76
CA GLU A 14 1.93 6.00 9.64
C GLU A 14 1.35 4.69 9.09
N GLU A 15 1.66 4.39 7.83
CA GLU A 15 1.23 3.15 7.15
C GLU A 15 1.88 1.94 7.86
N ASN A 16 1.07 1.03 8.37
CA ASN A 16 1.56 -0.10 9.17
C ASN A 16 0.59 -1.28 9.11
N GLY A 17 1.07 -2.47 8.75
CA GLY A 17 0.25 -3.64 8.46
C GLY A 17 0.02 -3.82 6.97
N TYR A 18 -1.02 -4.55 6.58
CA TYR A 18 -1.31 -4.79 5.16
C TYR A 18 -2.01 -3.59 4.52
N GLY A 19 -1.60 -3.24 3.31
CA GLY A 19 -2.18 -2.13 2.55
C GLY A 19 -1.80 -2.11 1.07
N VAL A 20 -2.59 -1.35 0.33
CA VAL A 20 -2.54 -1.22 -1.12
C VAL A 20 -2.32 0.24 -1.47
N LEU A 21 -1.30 0.52 -2.27
CA LEU A 21 -1.07 1.82 -2.86
C LEU A 21 -1.74 1.86 -4.24
N VAL A 22 -2.61 2.82 -4.42
CA VAL A 22 -3.43 2.99 -5.61
C VAL A 22 -3.09 4.32 -6.28
N ALA A 23 -2.95 4.31 -7.60
CA ALA A 23 -2.77 5.51 -8.42
C ALA A 23 -4.08 6.31 -8.51
N LYS A 24 -4.01 7.55 -9.00
CA LYS A 24 -5.22 8.35 -9.31
C LYS A 24 -6.16 7.64 -10.29
N ASP A 25 -5.58 6.84 -11.18
CA ASP A 25 -6.30 6.05 -12.19
C ASP A 25 -6.86 4.73 -11.65
N GLN A 26 -6.97 4.58 -10.32
CA GLN A 26 -7.42 3.35 -9.64
C GLN A 26 -6.52 2.11 -9.89
N LYS A 27 -5.41 2.27 -10.59
CA LYS A 27 -4.41 1.22 -10.78
C LYS A 27 -3.69 0.90 -9.47
N ILE A 28 -3.68 -0.38 -9.09
CA ILE A 28 -2.87 -0.86 -7.97
C ILE A 28 -1.39 -0.73 -8.34
N LEU A 29 -0.68 0.15 -7.62
CA LEU A 29 0.76 0.37 -7.76
C LEU A 29 1.55 -0.59 -6.86
N TYR A 30 1.00 -0.88 -5.69
CA TYR A 30 1.62 -1.76 -4.71
C TYR A 30 0.53 -2.42 -3.89
N SER A 31 0.72 -3.69 -3.55
CA SER A 31 -0.07 -4.39 -2.54
C SER A 31 0.92 -5.13 -1.67
N GLY A 32 0.78 -5.05 -0.36
CA GLY A 32 1.76 -5.64 0.53
C GLY A 32 1.71 -5.18 1.97
N LYS A 33 2.73 -5.54 2.72
CA LYS A 33 2.91 -5.17 4.12
C LYS A 33 3.70 -3.88 4.22
N TRP A 34 3.30 -3.05 5.17
CA TRP A 34 3.86 -1.74 5.49
C TRP A 34 4.27 -1.74 6.95
N LYS A 35 5.31 -0.97 7.28
CA LYS A 35 5.76 -0.75 8.65
C LYS A 35 6.41 0.62 8.71
N GLU A 36 5.91 1.47 9.61
CA GLU A 36 6.47 2.80 9.85
C GLU A 36 6.57 3.62 8.54
N GLY A 37 5.49 3.62 7.76
CA GLY A 37 5.42 4.37 6.49
C GLY A 37 6.21 3.75 5.33
N LYS A 38 6.82 2.58 5.52
CA LYS A 38 7.66 1.93 4.51
C LYS A 38 7.09 0.60 4.04
N GLN A 39 7.27 0.34 2.75
CA GLN A 39 6.93 -0.93 2.11
C GLN A 39 7.88 -2.02 2.60
N VAL A 40 7.35 -3.02 3.31
CA VAL A 40 8.12 -4.15 3.86
C VAL A 40 8.13 -5.33 2.89
N SER A 41 6.97 -5.70 2.36
CA SER A 41 6.86 -6.89 1.50
C SER A 41 5.76 -6.70 0.48
N LYS A 42 6.07 -6.82 -0.81
CA LYS A 42 5.04 -6.84 -1.84
C LYS A 42 4.33 -8.18 -1.81
N GLU A 43 3.02 -8.15 -1.62
CA GLU A 43 2.16 -9.30 -1.78
C GLU A 43 1.59 -9.27 -3.19
N SER A 44 2.05 -10.21 -4.02
CA SER A 44 1.48 -10.38 -5.35
C SER A 44 0.10 -11.00 -5.22
N ILE A 45 -0.94 -10.22 -5.50
CA ILE A 45 -2.34 -10.69 -5.53
C ILE A 45 -2.53 -11.75 -6.64
N PHE A 46 -1.61 -11.82 -7.62
CA PHE A 46 -1.51 -12.93 -8.56
C PHE A 46 -0.72 -14.10 -7.97
N LYS A 47 -1.30 -14.79 -6.97
CA LYS A 47 -0.96 -16.19 -6.73
C LYS A 47 -1.88 -17.01 -7.64
N LYS A 48 -1.26 -17.64 -8.65
CA LYS A 48 -1.91 -18.57 -9.59
C LYS A 48 -2.49 -19.77 -8.86
#